data_AF-A0A7C4AV44-F1
#
_entry.id   AF-A0A7C4AV44-F1
#
_cell.length_a   1.000
_cell.length_b   1.000
_cell.length_c   1.000
_cell.angle_alpha   90.00
_cell.angle_beta   90.00
_cell.angle_gamma   90.00
#
_symmetry.space_group_name_H-M   'P 1'
#
loop_
_entity.id
_entity.type
_entity.pdbx_description
1 polymer ?
#
loop_
_entity_poly.entity_id
_entity_poly.type
_entity_poly.pdbx_seq_one_letter_code
_entity_poly.pdbx_strand_id
1 'polypeptide(L)'
;MKKKCPYEIYVSAYLDDELGPEDKQLIQNHLKYCESCRKVAEDIIAIARYTAPGWIRFSCPDIANLVQGKIARPRKISIPVWQRYYYKLGLAIGMVFFLLRINNFSITEVAIFTGYILGHLIIYTEDLFQQEKFWRQINLCL
;
A
#
# COMPACT_ATOMS: atom_id res chain seq x y z
N MET A 1 16.16 28.52 -21.92
CA MET A 1 16.35 28.67 -20.46
C MET A 1 14.98 28.63 -19.80
N LYS A 2 14.69 27.64 -18.95
CA LYS A 2 13.41 27.62 -18.20
C LYS A 2 13.47 28.72 -17.14
N LYS A 3 12.50 29.65 -17.13
CA LYS A 3 12.36 30.64 -16.06
C LYS A 3 12.13 29.90 -14.75
N LYS A 4 13.03 30.05 -13.78
CA LYS A 4 12.83 29.50 -12.43
C LYS A 4 11.63 30.21 -11.80
N CYS A 5 10.77 29.42 -11.18
CA CYS A 5 9.63 29.97 -10.48
C CYS A 5 10.11 30.51 -9.12
N PRO A 6 9.78 31.75 -8.73
CA PRO A 6 10.25 32.32 -7.46
C PRO A 6 9.69 31.56 -6.24
N TYR A 7 8.57 30.85 -6.40
CA TYR A 7 7.92 30.09 -5.34
C TYR A 7 8.48 28.67 -5.15
N GLU A 8 9.45 28.24 -5.95
CA GLU A 8 10.00 26.87 -5.90
C GLU A 8 10.54 26.49 -4.51
N ILE A 9 11.22 27.43 -3.83
CA ILE A 9 11.76 27.23 -2.46
C ILE A 9 10.64 27.11 -1.42
N TYR A 10 9.52 27.80 -1.64
CA TYR A 10 8.39 27.79 -0.71
C TYR A 10 7.51 26.54 -0.85
N VAL A 11 7.67 25.76 -1.93
CA VAL A 11 6.92 24.50 -2.11
C VAL A 11 7.34 23.46 -1.07
N SER A 12 8.63 23.34 -0.72
CA SER A 12 9.04 22.38 0.32
C SER A 12 8.53 22.78 1.69
N ALA A 13 8.73 24.05 2.09
CA ALA A 13 8.23 24.59 3.35
C ALA A 13 6.70 24.48 3.48
N TYR A 14 5.98 24.59 2.36
CA TYR A 14 4.54 24.35 2.31
C TYR A 14 4.19 22.87 2.57
N LEU A 15 4.93 21.93 2.00
CA LEU A 15 4.71 20.48 2.20
C LEU A 15 5.07 20.02 3.62
N ASP A 16 6.06 20.67 4.24
CA ASP A 16 6.52 20.40 5.60
C ASP A 16 5.68 21.13 6.68
N ASP A 17 4.62 21.84 6.26
CA ASP A 17 3.71 22.62 7.12
C ASP A 17 4.35 23.81 7.86
N GLU A 18 5.57 24.21 7.48
CA GLU A 18 6.37 25.26 8.13
C GLU A 18 5.93 26.70 7.81
N LEU A 19 5.00 26.87 6.87
CA LEU A 19 4.49 28.19 6.47
C LEU A 19 3.35 28.68 7.37
N GLY A 20 3.27 30.00 7.55
CA GLY A 20 2.12 30.65 8.17
C GLY A 20 0.84 30.50 7.34
N PRO A 21 -0.35 30.74 7.92
CA PRO A 21 -1.63 30.56 7.23
C PRO A 21 -1.78 31.44 5.97
N GLU A 22 -1.27 32.67 6.00
CA GLU A 22 -1.32 33.59 4.85
C GLU A 22 -0.43 33.09 3.69
N ASP A 23 0.80 32.66 4.02
CA ASP A 23 1.74 32.11 3.05
C ASP A 23 1.26 30.77 2.47
N LYS A 24 0.65 29.92 3.30
CA LYS A 24 0.01 28.66 2.86
C LYS A 24 -1.05 28.94 1.79
N GLN A 25 -1.89 29.95 1.97
CA GLN A 25 -2.93 30.31 1.01
C GLN A 25 -2.33 30.83 -0.31
N LEU A 26 -1.26 31.63 -0.23
CA LEU A 26 -0.53 32.11 -1.41
C LEU A 26 0.07 30.96 -2.22
N ILE A 27 0.75 30.01 -1.56
CA ILE A 27 1.33 28.84 -2.24
C ILE A 27 0.24 27.92 -2.79
N GLN A 28 -0.83 27.69 -2.05
CA GLN A 28 -1.94 26.86 -2.51
C GLN A 28 -2.59 27.44 -3.78
N ASN A 29 -2.76 28.77 -3.84
CA ASN A 29 -3.24 29.43 -5.04
C ASN A 29 -2.21 29.35 -6.18
N HIS A 30 -0.92 29.50 -5.89
CA HIS A 30 0.14 29.36 -6.87
C HIS A 30 0.17 27.97 -7.52
N LEU A 31 0.03 26.90 -6.73
CA LEU A 31 0.03 25.51 -7.20
C LEU A 31 -1.15 25.18 -8.15
N LYS A 32 -2.26 25.94 -8.09
CA LYS A 32 -3.38 25.77 -9.02
C LYS A 32 -3.02 26.21 -10.44
N TYR A 33 -2.19 27.24 -10.59
CA TYR A 33 -1.88 27.86 -11.89
C TYR A 33 -0.48 27.55 -12.42
N CYS A 34 0.47 27.25 -11.53
CA CYS A 34 1.85 26.98 -11.90
C CYS A 34 2.11 25.49 -12.06
N GLU A 35 2.12 25.01 -13.31
CA GLU A 35 2.34 23.60 -13.62
C GLU A 35 3.72 23.09 -13.15
N SER A 36 4.77 23.92 -13.25
CA SER A 36 6.11 23.51 -12.83
C SER A 36 6.20 23.26 -11.32
N CYS A 37 5.63 24.16 -10.51
CA CYS A 37 5.63 24.01 -9.05
C CYS A 37 4.70 22.87 -8.61
N ARG A 38 3.56 22.69 -9.28
CA ARG A 38 2.68 21.54 -9.05
C ARG A 38 3.40 20.22 -9.28
N LYS A 39 4.15 20.10 -10.38
CA LYS A 39 4.89 18.87 -10.69
C LYS A 39 5.98 18.58 -9.65
N VAL A 40 6.72 19.60 -9.22
CA VAL A 40 7.72 19.45 -8.15
C VAL A 40 7.06 18.97 -6.85
N ALA A 41 5.91 19.54 -6.47
CA ALA A 41 5.17 19.11 -5.29
C ALA A 41 4.70 17.64 -5.40
N GLU A 42 4.18 17.24 -6.57
CA GLU A 42 3.76 15.86 -6.85
C GLU A 42 4.95 14.89 -6.76
N ASP A 43 6.10 15.25 -7.32
CA ASP A 43 7.32 14.45 -7.28
C ASP A 43 7.81 14.26 -5.82
N ILE A 44 7.82 15.32 -5.01
CA ILE A 44 8.21 15.25 -3.59
C ILE A 44 7.24 14.35 -2.81
N ILE A 45 5.92 14.51 -3.00
CA ILE A 45 4.92 13.65 -2.36
C ILE A 45 5.08 12.19 -2.79
N ALA A 46 5.38 11.94 -4.07
CA ALA A 46 5.60 10.59 -4.57
C ALA A 46 6.83 9.95 -3.91
N ILE A 47 7.96 10.65 -3.85
CA ILE A 47 9.19 10.17 -3.18
C ILE A 47 8.89 9.87 -1.72
N ALA A 48 8.21 10.78 -1.02
CA ALA A 48 7.90 10.62 0.39
C ALA A 48 7.01 9.39 0.67
N ARG A 49 6.14 8.99 -0.26
CA ARG A 49 5.37 7.72 -0.13
C ARG A 49 6.23 6.47 -0.20
N TYR A 50 7.34 6.50 -0.93
CA TYR A 50 8.25 5.35 -1.06
C TYR A 50 9.27 5.29 0.08
N THR A 51 9.62 6.44 0.67
CA THR A 51 10.65 6.53 1.71
C THR A 51 10.10 6.60 3.13
N ALA A 52 8.84 7.02 3.31
CA ALA A 52 8.24 7.10 4.63
C ALA A 52 7.92 5.71 5.20
N PRO A 53 8.42 5.36 6.40
CA PRO A 53 7.81 4.29 7.19
C PRO A 53 6.34 4.66 7.42
N GLY A 54 5.43 3.67 7.40
CA GLY A 54 3.95 3.83 7.32
C GLY A 54 3.24 4.66 8.39
N TRP A 55 3.96 5.45 9.17
CA TRP A 55 3.56 6.30 10.28
C TRP A 55 3.69 7.81 9.93
N ILE A 56 4.44 8.18 8.88
CA ILE A 56 4.51 9.58 8.40
C ILE A 56 3.42 9.77 7.35
N ARG A 57 2.20 10.03 7.80
CA ARG A 57 1.14 10.56 6.92
C ARG A 57 1.27 12.08 6.91
N PHE A 58 1.51 12.66 5.73
CA PHE A 58 1.34 14.09 5.52
C PHE A 58 -0.11 14.45 5.82
N SER A 59 -0.34 15.11 6.95
CA SER A 59 -1.64 15.58 7.42
C SER A 59 -2.02 16.89 6.76
N CYS A 60 -2.14 16.91 5.43
CA CYS A 60 -2.76 18.05 4.73
C CYS A 60 -3.98 17.56 3.94
N PRO A 61 -5.20 17.68 4.52
CA PRO A 61 -6.42 17.28 3.84
C PRO A 61 -6.64 18.03 2.51
N ASP A 62 -6.13 19.26 2.40
CA ASP A 62 -6.48 20.16 1.30
C ASP A 62 -5.70 19.86 -0.01
N ILE A 63 -4.42 19.49 0.09
CA ILE A 63 -3.61 19.08 -1.08
C ILE A 63 -4.00 17.68 -1.54
N ALA A 64 -4.29 16.78 -0.59
CA ALA A 64 -4.74 15.42 -0.90
C ALA A 64 -5.99 15.47 -1.80
N ASN A 65 -6.94 16.38 -1.53
CA ASN A 65 -8.13 16.58 -2.36
C ASN A 65 -7.81 17.23 -3.73
N LEU A 66 -6.88 18.18 -3.79
CA LEU A 66 -6.42 18.82 -5.04
C LEU A 66 -5.72 17.82 -5.99
N VAL A 67 -5.03 16.83 -5.43
CA VAL A 67 -4.23 15.85 -6.21
C VAL A 67 -5.01 14.54 -6.43
N GLN A 68 -5.96 14.18 -5.55
CA GLN A 68 -6.82 12.98 -5.70
C GLN A 68 -7.65 12.95 -6.98
N GLY A 69 -7.94 14.11 -7.57
CA GLY A 69 -8.66 14.19 -8.85
C GLY A 69 -7.88 13.65 -10.06
N LYS A 70 -6.54 13.50 -9.98
CA LYS A 70 -5.69 13.09 -11.12
C LYS A 70 -4.74 11.93 -10.87
N ILE A 71 -4.51 11.50 -9.63
CA ILE A 71 -3.71 10.29 -9.40
C ILE A 71 -4.61 9.10 -9.72
N ALA A 72 -4.29 8.39 -10.81
CA ALA A 72 -4.86 7.09 -11.13
C ALA A 72 -4.84 6.23 -9.86
N ARG A 73 -6.04 5.82 -9.39
CA ARG A 73 -6.20 4.98 -8.20
C ARG A 73 -5.11 3.90 -8.22
N PRO A 74 -4.39 3.66 -7.11
CA PRO A 74 -3.42 2.57 -7.08
C PRO A 74 -4.13 1.34 -7.63
N ARG A 75 -3.63 0.78 -8.75
CA ARG A 75 -4.22 -0.42 -9.33
C ARG A 75 -4.27 -1.41 -8.18
N LYS A 76 -5.49 -1.75 -7.73
CA LYS A 76 -5.69 -2.89 -6.84
C LYS A 76 -4.97 -4.02 -7.55
N ILE A 77 -3.86 -4.49 -6.98
CA ILE A 77 -3.24 -5.72 -7.42
C ILE A 77 -4.25 -6.78 -6.97
N SER A 78 -5.26 -7.01 -7.80
CA SER A 78 -6.20 -8.09 -7.59
C SER A 78 -5.39 -9.34 -7.85
N ILE A 79 -4.94 -9.98 -6.77
CA ILE A 79 -4.43 -11.34 -6.85
C ILE A 79 -5.54 -12.11 -7.60
N PRO A 80 -5.26 -12.65 -8.80
CA PRO A 80 -6.30 -13.22 -9.64
C PRO A 80 -7.03 -14.31 -8.84
N VAL A 81 -8.36 -14.24 -8.78
CA VAL A 81 -9.20 -15.15 -7.97
C VAL A 81 -8.86 -16.63 -8.23
N TRP A 82 -8.47 -16.94 -9.47
CA TRP A 82 -7.99 -18.24 -9.91
C TRP A 82 -6.80 -18.77 -9.12
N GLN A 83 -5.84 -17.90 -8.76
CA GLN A 83 -4.67 -18.28 -7.96
C GLN A 83 -5.09 -18.78 -6.56
N ARG A 84 -6.16 -18.21 -5.99
CA ARG A 84 -6.73 -18.66 -4.70
C ARG A 84 -7.44 -20.01 -4.83
N TYR A 85 -8.11 -20.28 -5.95
CA TYR A 85 -8.82 -21.53 -6.20
C TYR A 85 -7.87 -22.69 -6.47
N TYR A 86 -6.91 -22.53 -7.39
CA TYR A 86 -5.91 -23.57 -7.69
C TYR A 86 -5.06 -23.92 -6.49
N TYR A 87 -4.74 -22.95 -5.65
CA TYR A 87 -4.03 -23.19 -4.40
C TYR A 87 -4.82 -24.09 -3.44
N LYS A 88 -6.10 -23.78 -3.19
CA LYS A 88 -6.97 -24.62 -2.34
C LYS A 88 -7.15 -26.02 -2.91
N LEU A 89 -7.30 -26.12 -4.24
CA LEU A 89 -7.42 -27.39 -4.93
C LEU A 89 -6.14 -28.23 -4.78
N GLY A 90 -4.96 -27.62 -4.94
CA GLY A 90 -3.67 -28.31 -4.75
C GLY A 90 -3.49 -28.84 -3.34
N LEU A 91 -3.90 -28.06 -2.33
CA LEU A 91 -3.84 -28.48 -0.92
C LEU A 91 -4.80 -29.65 -0.64
N ALA A 92 -6.03 -29.60 -1.18
CA ALA A 92 -6.99 -30.69 -1.07
C ALA A 92 -6.49 -31.98 -1.74
N ILE A 93 -5.91 -31.87 -2.94
CA ILE A 93 -5.30 -33.01 -3.65
C ILE A 93 -4.15 -33.59 -2.82
N GLY A 94 -3.26 -32.75 -2.29
CA GLY A 94 -2.17 -33.17 -1.42
C GLY A 94 -2.65 -33.93 -0.18
N MET A 95 -3.74 -33.46 0.46
CA MET A 95 -4.37 -34.16 1.57
C MET A 95 -4.98 -35.51 1.16
N VAL A 96 -5.63 -35.60 -0.01
CA VAL A 96 -6.20 -36.87 -0.50
C VAL A 96 -5.08 -37.88 -0.78
N PHE A 97 -4.00 -37.47 -1.46
CA PHE A 97 -2.84 -38.34 -1.69
C PHE A 97 -2.18 -38.77 -0.38
N PHE A 98 -2.13 -37.89 0.61
CA PHE A 98 -1.68 -38.24 1.95
C PHE A 98 -2.60 -39.30 2.58
N LEU A 99 -3.92 -39.10 2.56
CA LEU A 99 -4.88 -40.06 3.13
C LEU A 99 -4.89 -41.41 2.41
N LEU A 100 -4.63 -41.46 1.11
CA LEU A 100 -4.60 -42.71 0.34
C LEU A 100 -3.38 -43.59 0.66
N ARG A 101 -2.36 -43.07 1.35
CA ARG A 101 -1.13 -43.80 1.68
C ARG A 101 -0.91 -44.02 3.20
N ILE A 102 -1.95 -43.85 4.03
CA ILE A 102 -1.90 -43.82 5.51
C ILE A 102 -1.04 -44.92 6.15
N ASN A 103 -0.97 -46.12 5.57
CA ASN A 103 -0.28 -47.26 6.17
C ASN A 103 1.22 -47.38 5.81
N ASN A 104 1.76 -46.52 4.95
CA ASN A 104 3.11 -46.70 4.38
C ASN A 104 4.01 -45.45 4.45
N PHE A 105 3.72 -44.50 5.35
CA PHE A 105 4.57 -43.31 5.45
C PHE A 105 5.80 -43.55 6.32
N SER A 106 6.95 -43.14 5.79
CA SER A 106 8.13 -42.89 6.60
C SER A 106 7.91 -41.67 7.51
N ILE A 107 8.59 -41.65 8.67
CA ILE A 107 8.59 -40.51 9.59
C ILE A 107 9.00 -39.21 8.87
N THR A 108 9.92 -39.31 7.92
CA THR A 108 10.40 -38.18 7.10
C THR A 108 9.28 -37.58 6.25
N GLU A 109 8.47 -38.40 5.58
CA GLU A 109 7.33 -37.92 4.78
C GLU A 109 6.27 -37.23 5.66
N VAL A 110 5.99 -37.77 6.85
CA VAL A 110 5.07 -37.14 7.81
C VAL A 110 5.59 -35.78 8.29
N ALA A 111 6.90 -35.67 8.57
CA ALA A 111 7.52 -34.42 8.99
C ALA A 111 7.47 -33.35 7.88
N ILE A 112 7.76 -33.72 6.63
CA ILE A 112 7.69 -32.82 5.47
C ILE A 112 6.25 -32.31 5.30
N PHE A 113 5.27 -33.21 5.36
CA PHE A 113 3.85 -32.84 5.21
C PHE A 113 3.36 -31.95 6.35
N THR A 114 3.80 -32.21 7.58
CA THR A 114 3.48 -31.37 8.75
C THR A 114 4.08 -29.98 8.61
N GLY A 115 5.34 -29.87 8.19
CA GLY A 115 6.00 -28.58 7.93
C GLY A 115 5.30 -27.79 6.81
N TYR A 116 4.86 -28.47 5.75
CA TYR A 116 4.06 -27.90 4.67
C TYR A 116 2.73 -27.30 5.18
N ILE A 117 1.99 -28.04 6.01
CA ILE A 117 0.74 -27.55 6.62
C ILE A 117 1.00 -26.34 7.53
N LEU A 118 2.03 -26.40 8.37
CA LEU A 118 2.37 -25.30 9.28
C LEU A 118 2.78 -24.03 8.54
N GLY A 119 3.60 -24.15 7.49
CA GLY A 119 3.96 -23.01 6.64
C GLY A 119 2.72 -22.37 5.99
N HIS A 120 1.75 -23.18 5.58
CA HIS A 120 0.50 -22.68 5.05
C HIS A 120 -0.40 -22.02 6.09
N LEU A 121 -0.47 -22.55 7.32
CA LEU A 121 -1.15 -21.90 8.43
C LEU A 121 -0.55 -20.51 8.71
N ILE A 122 0.78 -20.39 8.74
CA ILE A 122 1.47 -19.10 8.98
C ILE A 122 1.11 -18.09 7.88
N ILE A 123 1.28 -18.45 6.60
CA ILE A 123 0.98 -17.58 5.46
C ILE A 123 -0.50 -17.12 5.49
N TYR A 124 -1.43 -18.02 5.85
CA TYR A 124 -2.84 -17.67 5.93
C TYR A 124 -3.18 -16.81 7.14
N THR A 125 -2.52 -17.01 8.29
CA THR A 125 -2.74 -16.13 9.45
C THR A 125 -2.30 -14.70 9.14
N GLU A 126 -1.20 -14.49 8.42
CA GLU A 126 -0.77 -13.14 8.02
C GLU A 126 -1.76 -12.44 7.08
N ASP A 127 -2.33 -13.16 6.10
CA ASP A 127 -3.35 -12.62 5.17
C ASP A 127 -4.65 -12.24 5.93
N LEU A 128 -5.04 -13.05 6.93
CA LEU A 128 -6.17 -12.75 7.81
C LEU A 128 -5.93 -11.51 8.67
N PHE A 129 -4.72 -11.37 9.24
CA PHE A 129 -4.34 -10.18 10.02
C PHE A 129 -4.30 -8.92 9.17
N GLN A 130 -3.87 -9.01 7.90
CA GLN A 130 -3.93 -7.87 6.98
C GLN A 130 -5.37 -7.48 6.64
N GLN A 131 -6.28 -8.45 6.42
CA GLN A 131 -7.69 -8.13 6.20
C GLN A 131 -8.37 -7.50 7.42
N GLU A 132 -8.11 -7.99 8.64
CA GLU A 132 -8.67 -7.37 9.85
C GLU A 132 -8.19 -5.93 10.04
N LYS A 133 -6.90 -5.66 9.83
CA LYS A 133 -6.36 -4.28 9.91
C LYS A 133 -7.02 -3.36 8.88
N PHE A 134 -7.27 -3.87 7.68
CA PHE A 134 -7.97 -3.13 6.62
C PHE A 134 -9.41 -2.78 7.03
N TRP A 135 -10.17 -3.73 7.59
CA TRP A 135 -11.54 -3.47 8.03
C TRP A 135 -11.63 -2.55 9.26
N ARG A 136 -10.69 -2.64 10.21
CA ARG A 136 -10.62 -1.69 11.34
C ARG A 136 -10.36 -0.26 10.88
N GLN A 137 -9.55 -0.06 9.83
CA GLN A 137 -9.30 1.27 9.27
C GLN A 137 -10.53 1.86 8.57
N ILE A 138 -11.37 1.03 7.94
CA ILE A 138 -12.60 1.50 7.29
C ILE A 138 -13.65 1.93 8.33
N ASN A 139 -13.81 1.16 9.41
CA ASN A 139 -14.79 1.46 10.47
C ASN A 139 -14.40 2.67 11.36
N LEU A 140 -13.15 3.14 11.30
CA LEU A 140 -12.70 4.35 12.01
C LEU A 140 -12.89 5.63 11.19
N CYS A 141 -13.28 5.51 9.91
CA CYS A 141 -13.51 6.63 9.00
C CYS A 141 -14.98 6.80 8.58
N LEU A 142 -15.88 5.94 9.09
CA LEU A 142 -17.34 6.03 8.98
C LEU A 142 -17.92 6.45 10.33
#